data_AF-T1B894-F1
#
_entry.id   AF-T1B894-F1
#
_cell.length_a   1.000
_cell.length_b   1.000
_cell.length_c   1.000
_cell.angle_alpha   90.00
_cell.angle_beta   90.00
_cell.angle_gamma   90.00
#
_symmetry.space_group_name_H-M   'P 1'
#
loop_
_entity.id
_entity.type
_entity.pdbx_description
1 polymer ?
#
loop_
_entity_poly.entity_id
_entity_poly.type
_entity_poly.pdbx_seq_one_letter_code
_entity_poly.pdbx_strand_id
1 'polypeptide(L)' 'MDIAPSQDISYNDRQPPRYPISAVRQHQQGTVYLLVLVGPDGSVQDVKVDQSSGYRDLDRAAIEAARKWKFNPGSRDGKP' A
#
# COMPACT_ATOMS: atom_id res chain seq x y z
N MET A 1 19.18 6.13 -16.63
CA MET A 1 17.84 5.65 -17.00
C MET A 1 16.99 5.91 -15.78
N ASP A 2 16.63 7.18 -15.63
CA ASP A 2 16.12 7.75 -14.41
C ASP A 2 14.60 7.63 -14.46
N ILE A 3 14.08 6.56 -13.87
CA ILE A 3 12.65 6.48 -13.59
C ILE A 3 12.44 7.43 -12.41
N ALA A 4 12.26 8.72 -12.70
CA ALA A 4 11.75 9.65 -11.72
C ALA A 4 10.44 9.06 -11.16
N PRO A 5 10.23 9.00 -9.83
CA PRO A 5 8.93 8.63 -9.27
C PRO A 5 7.94 9.71 -9.69
N SER A 6 7.29 9.47 -10.83
CA SER A 6 6.41 10.44 -11.45
C SER A 6 5.14 10.57 -10.61
N GLN A 7 4.92 11.83 -10.22
CA GLN A 7 3.65 12.45 -9.86
C GLN A 7 2.99 12.00 -8.57
N ASP A 8 2.83 13.00 -7.71
CA ASP A 8 1.81 13.17 -6.67
C ASP A 8 0.63 12.20 -6.84
N ILE A 9 0.71 11.05 -6.17
CA ILE A 9 -0.34 10.03 -6.12
C ILE A 9 -1.45 10.53 -5.20
N SER A 10 -2.06 11.68 -5.51
CA SER A 10 -3.05 12.37 -4.67
C SER A 10 -4.06 11.36 -4.08
N TYR A 11 -3.99 11.22 -2.76
CA TYR A 11 -4.48 10.09 -1.97
C TYR A 11 -5.96 10.27 -1.62
N ASN A 12 -6.89 10.03 -2.55
CA ASN A 12 -8.31 10.28 -2.22
C ASN A 12 -8.96 9.20 -1.34
N ASP A 13 -8.42 7.97 -1.24
CA ASP A 13 -9.00 6.92 -0.38
C ASP A 13 -7.99 5.84 0.06
N ARG A 14 -7.06 6.22 0.96
CA ARG A 14 -6.23 5.22 1.67
C ARG A 14 -6.76 4.99 3.06
N GLN A 15 -7.65 4.01 3.16
CA GLN A 15 -8.03 3.48 4.46
C GLN A 15 -6.79 2.88 5.14
N PRO A 16 -6.42 3.35 6.34
CA PRO A 16 -5.26 2.83 7.04
C PRO A 16 -5.51 1.36 7.44
N PRO A 17 -4.45 0.55 7.59
CA PRO A 17 -4.59 -0.82 8.06
C PRO A 17 -5.19 -0.83 9.47
N ARG A 18 -6.20 -1.69 9.65
CA ARG A 18 -6.75 -1.93 10.98
C ARG A 18 -5.71 -2.64 11.82
N TYR A 19 -5.41 -2.09 13.00
CA TYR A 19 -4.50 -2.71 13.93
C TYR A 19 -5.06 -4.07 14.43
N PRO A 20 -4.34 -5.19 14.28
CA PRO A 20 -4.81 -6.49 14.75
C PRO A 20 -4.94 -6.55 16.27
N ILE A 21 -6.04 -7.12 16.77
CA ILE A 21 -6.26 -7.29 18.22
C ILE A 21 -5.16 -8.17 18.84
N SER A 22 -4.68 -9.17 18.10
CA SER A 22 -3.57 -10.03 18.51
C SER A 22 -2.27 -9.25 18.71
N ALA A 23 -1.98 -8.30 17.82
CA ALA A 23 -0.81 -7.42 17.91
C ALA A 23 -0.93 -6.45 19.11
N VAL A 24 -2.13 -5.92 19.39
CA VAL A 24 -2.38 -5.10 20.59
C VAL A 24 -2.06 -5.88 21.86
N ARG A 25 -2.60 -7.10 22.00
CA ARG A 25 -2.42 -7.94 23.20
C ARG A 25 -0.96 -8.31 23.45
N GLN A 26 -0.16 -8.38 22.39
CA GLN A 26 1.25 -8.74 22.44
C GLN A 26 2.18 -7.51 22.40
N HIS A 27 1.63 -6.29 22.45
CA HIS A 27 2.38 -5.04 22.34
C HIS A 27 3.33 -4.97 21.12
N GLN A 28 2.97 -5.65 20.03
CA GLN A 28 3.75 -5.67 18.80
C GLN A 28 3.60 -4.34 18.09
N GLN A 29 4.68 -3.81 17.52
CA GLN A 29 4.72 -2.57 16.75
C GLN A 29 5.79 -2.66 15.65
N GLY A 30 5.64 -1.90 14.57
CA GLY A 30 6.67 -1.80 13.54
C GLY A 30 6.14 -1.23 12.23
N THR A 31 7.04 -1.14 11.25
CA THR A 31 6.74 -0.57 9.93
C THR A 31 6.78 -1.68 8.88
N VAL A 32 5.75 -1.73 8.03
CA VAL A 32 5.69 -2.63 6.87
C VAL A 32 5.89 -1.78 5.62
N TYR A 33 6.86 -2.13 4.78
CA TYR A 33 7.04 -1.53 3.47
C TYR A 33 6.43 -2.46 2.41
N LEU A 34 5.59 -1.90 1.55
CA LEU A 34 4.84 -2.64 0.54
C LEU A 34 5.21 -2.17 -0.87
N LEU A 35 5.40 -3.12 -1.77
CA LEU A 35 5.38 -2.90 -3.21
C LEU A 35 3.95 -3.11 -3.70
N VAL A 36 3.38 -2.09 -4.34
CA VAL A 36 2.00 -2.12 -4.86
C VAL A 36 2.04 -1.94 -6.36
N LEU A 37 1.51 -2.92 -7.09
CA LEU A 37 1.30 -2.83 -8.54
C LEU A 37 -0.06 -2.17 -8.79
N VAL A 38 -0.03 -1.01 -9.45
CA VAL A 38 -1.22 -0.22 -9.77
C VAL A 38 -1.49 -0.28 -11.27
N GLY A 39 -2.72 -0.59 -11.64
CA GLY A 39 -3.21 -0.59 -13.01
C GLY A 39 -3.40 0.82 -13.58
N PRO A 40 -3.58 0.94 -14.90
CA PRO A 40 -3.82 2.23 -15.55
C PRO A 40 -5.11 2.91 -15.06
N ASP A 41 -6.10 2.13 -14.61
CA ASP A 41 -7.36 2.60 -14.03
C ASP A 41 -7.25 3.01 -12.55
N GLY A 42 -6.04 2.97 -11.97
CA GLY A 42 -5.81 3.29 -10.56
C GLY A 42 -6.17 2.16 -9.58
N SER A 43 -6.56 0.98 -10.08
CA SER A 43 -6.82 -0.19 -9.24
C SER A 43 -5.53 -0.87 -8.79
N VAL A 44 -5.52 -1.43 -7.57
CA VAL A 44 -4.42 -2.26 -7.10
C VAL A 44 -4.55 -3.66 -7.69
N GLN A 45 -3.55 -4.09 -8.45
CA GLN A 45 -3.51 -5.41 -9.08
C GLN A 45 -2.75 -6.43 -8.22
N ASP A 46 -1.67 -5.98 -7.57
CA ASP A 46 -0.88 -6.84 -6.68
C ASP A 46 -0.26 -6.05 -5.53
N VAL A 47 -0.01 -6.75 -4.42
CA VAL A 47 0.62 -6.21 -3.21
C VAL A 47 1.59 -7.23 -2.66
N LYS A 48 2.85 -6.83 -2.48
CA LYS A 48 3.91 -7.64 -1.87
C LYS A 48 4.56 -6.89 -0.72
N VAL A 49 5.06 -7.64 0.25
CA VAL A 49 5.91 -7.09 1.32
C VAL A 49 7.32 -6.98 0.78
N ASP A 50 7.87 -5.78 0.82
CA ASP A 50 9.28 -5.50 0.55
C ASP A 50 10.11 -5.69 1.82
N GLN A 51 9.62 -5.10 2.91
CA GLN A 51 10.21 -5.22 4.23
C GLN A 51 9.11 -5.45 5.27
N SER A 52 9.23 -6.55 5.99
CA SER A 52 8.33 -6.95 7.09
C SER A 52 8.54 -6.06 8.31
N SER A 53 7.49 -5.87 9.10
CA SER A 53 7.62 -5.26 10.43
C SER A 53 8.25 -6.18 11.48
N GLY A 54 8.58 -7.42 11.11
CA GLY A 54 8.95 -8.49 12.03
C GLY A 54 7.75 -9.22 12.66
N TYR A 55 6.52 -8.80 12.35
CA TYR A 55 5.30 -9.37 12.92
C TYR A 55 4.28 -9.69 11.82
N ARG A 56 4.01 -10.99 11.62
CA ARG A 56 3.14 -11.50 10.54
C ARG A 56 1.72 -10.89 10.56
N ASP A 57 1.19 -10.59 11.73
CA ASP A 57 -0.15 -10.01 11.87
C ASP A 57 -0.20 -8.57 11.35
N LEU A 58 0.87 -7.79 11.59
CA LEU A 58 0.99 -6.42 11.08
C LEU A 58 1.21 -6.44 9.56
N ASP A 59 2.08 -7.31 9.07
CA ASP A 59 2.32 -7.50 7.62
C ASP A 59 1.01 -7.83 6.89
N ARG A 60 0.24 -8.78 7.43
CA ARG A 60 -1.04 -9.19 6.85
C ARG A 60 -2.05 -8.05 6.85
N ALA A 61 -2.17 -7.31 7.95
CA ALA A 61 -3.09 -6.17 8.04
C ALA A 61 -2.72 -5.08 7.02
N ALA A 62 -1.42 -4.81 6.84
CA ALA A 62 -0.94 -3.87 5.85
C ALA A 62 -1.30 -4.31 4.42
N ILE A 63 -1.08 -5.58 4.07
CA ILE A 63 -1.44 -6.13 2.75
C ILE A 63 -2.95 -6.03 2.51
N GLU A 64 -3.77 -6.44 3.48
CA GLU A 64 -5.23 -6.44 3.36
C GLU A 64 -5.81 -5.03 3.16
N ALA A 65 -5.21 -4.02 3.80
CA ALA A 65 -5.58 -2.62 3.62
C ALA A 65 -5.15 -2.10 2.25
N ALA A 66 -3.89 -2.34 1.87
CA ALA A 66 -3.34 -1.88 0.60
C ALA A 66 -4.09 -2.43 -0.61
N ARG A 67 -4.59 -3.67 -0.55
CA ARG A 67 -5.45 -4.27 -1.60
C ARG A 67 -6.74 -3.49 -1.86
N LYS A 68 -7.21 -2.68 -0.91
CA LYS A 68 -8.44 -1.89 -1.01
C LYS A 68 -8.18 -0.45 -1.46
N TRP A 69 -6.93 -0.02 -1.47
CA TRP A 69 -6.59 1.32 -1.90
C TRP A 69 -6.97 1.54 -3.36
N LYS A 70 -7.35 2.77 -3.66
CA LYS A 70 -7.50 3.27 -5.01
C LYS A 70 -6.52 4.41 -5.19
N PHE A 71 -5.77 4.33 -6.28
CA PHE A 71 -4.83 5.35 -6.68
C PHE A 71 -5.48 6.17 -7.80
N ASN A 72 -5.08 7.42 -7.94
CA ASN A 72 -5.47 8.14 -9.14
C ASN A 72 -4.79 7.47 -10.34
N PRO A 73 -5.52 7.28 -11.46
CA PRO A 73 -4.94 6.72 -12.67
C PRO A 73 -3.72 7.57 -13.07
N GLY A 74 -2.63 6.88 -13.43
CA GLY A 74 -1.42 7.56 -13.86
C GLY A 74 -1.69 8.28 -15.17
N SER A 75 -1.75 9.61 -15.16
CA SER A 75 -1.77 10.38 -16.41
C SER A 75 -0.41 10.25 -17.08
N ARG A 76 -0.30 9.34 -18.06
CA ARG A 76 0.78 9.39 -19.04
C ARG A 76 0.36 10.41 -20.10
N ASP A 77 1.04 11.55 -20.14
CA ASP A 77 0.87 12.57 -21.19
C ASP A 77 -0.54 13.19 -21.32
N GLY A 78 -1.18 13.52 -20.20
CA GLY A 78 -2.39 14.35 -20.20
C GLY A 78 -3.64 13.70 -20.83
N LYS A 79 -3.65 12.37 -20.97
CA LYS A 79 -4.85 11.61 -21.30
C LYS A 79 -5.15 10.60 -20.18
N PRO A 80 -6.42 10.55 -19.72
CA PRO A 80 -6.84 9.65 -18.66
C PRO A 80 -6.72 8.18 -19.08
#